data_AF-A0A9P5YBA5-F1
#
_entry.id   AF-A0A9P5YBA5-F1
#
_cell.length_a   1.000
_cell.length_b   1.000
_cell.length_c   1.000
_cell.angle_alpha   90.00
_cell.angle_beta   90.00
_cell.angle_gamma   90.00
#
_symmetry.space_group_name_H-M   'P 1'
#
loop_
_entity.id
_entity.type
_entity.pdbx_description
1 polymer ?
#
loop_
_entity_poly.entity_id
_entity_poly.type
_entity_poly.pdbx_seq_one_letter_code
_entity_poly.pdbx_strand_id
1 'polypeptide(L)'
;MSFHLPDIHRDWPFPRTDNAHYVEVASESVRWIESYKLFSEESQRSFHAILPGLLGSMAYPNLSRAHLRTACDLMNVLFAVDDISDCLNFEEAKVIADSMLDALRNPEKERDVTEHHLVDLVRSFWARALETASSTTRRRFIKSYEDYVHAMTREAQDRQCKRVCKSMDEYLDLRRYTCAIKPSLDMILLPLEISDEILDNPIVKGLEMIAIELIAVANDIVSFNVEQARGDIHNLVIVLMNGNENLGVQAAMDLVGDWYRERSREFIEGLKRLPRVDEGDYEILSLHQYAWGLGNWVTANYEWSFQSQRFFGERNGEAMKHSVVELLPKYPQLVDV
;
A
#
# COMPACT_ATOMS: atom_id res chain seq x y z
N MET A 1 -20.20 10.02 19.34
CA MET A 1 -18.82 10.09 19.86
C MET A 1 -17.93 10.50 18.70
N SER A 2 -16.95 11.35 18.93
CA SER A 2 -15.96 11.75 17.91
C SER A 2 -14.55 11.53 18.46
N PHE A 3 -13.57 11.49 17.58
CA PHE A 3 -12.15 11.44 17.91
C PHE A 3 -11.36 12.32 16.95
N HIS A 4 -10.12 12.64 17.35
CA HIS A 4 -9.19 13.43 16.58
C HIS A 4 -8.17 12.53 15.87
N LEU A 5 -7.90 12.82 14.61
CA LEU A 5 -6.77 12.24 13.89
C LEU A 5 -5.47 12.88 14.38
N PRO A 6 -4.40 12.09 14.62
CA PRO A 6 -3.10 12.64 15.00
C PRO A 6 -2.48 13.44 13.84
N ASP A 7 -1.82 14.54 14.16
CA ASP A 7 -0.99 15.29 13.22
C ASP A 7 0.34 14.56 13.01
N ILE A 8 0.36 13.69 12.00
CA ILE A 8 1.48 12.77 11.70
C ILE A 8 2.41 13.28 10.60
N HIS A 9 2.02 14.31 9.84
CA HIS A 9 2.78 14.80 8.70
C HIS A 9 3.47 16.15 8.94
N ARG A 10 3.15 16.85 10.05
CA ARG A 10 3.65 18.20 10.39
C ARG A 10 5.12 18.46 10.10
N ASP A 11 5.99 17.55 10.53
CA ASP A 11 7.45 17.69 10.47
C ASP A 11 8.08 16.82 9.37
N TRP A 12 7.26 16.28 8.45
CA TRP A 12 7.73 15.41 7.39
C TRP A 12 8.31 16.23 6.22
N PRO A 13 9.59 16.06 5.85
CA PRO A 13 10.29 17.01 4.98
C PRO A 13 10.10 16.77 3.47
N PHE A 14 9.17 15.89 3.07
CA PHE A 14 8.95 15.54 1.67
C PHE A 14 7.69 16.21 1.15
N PRO A 15 7.79 17.28 0.35
CA PRO A 15 6.63 17.94 -0.21
C PRO A 15 5.99 17.08 -1.31
N ARG A 16 4.67 17.21 -1.47
CA ARG A 16 3.95 16.57 -2.56
C ARG A 16 4.48 17.03 -3.91
N THR A 17 4.69 16.07 -4.80
CA THR A 17 4.97 16.29 -6.22
C THR A 17 4.12 15.32 -7.04
N ASP A 18 3.54 15.80 -8.12
CA ASP A 18 2.71 14.99 -9.02
C ASP A 18 3.47 14.72 -10.32
N ASN A 19 3.30 13.53 -10.90
CA ASN A 19 3.90 13.21 -12.19
C ASN A 19 3.22 13.99 -13.33
N ALA A 20 4.03 14.59 -14.22
CA ALA A 20 3.55 15.38 -15.36
C ALA A 20 2.67 14.59 -16.34
N HIS A 21 2.77 13.26 -16.36
CA HIS A 21 2.01 12.38 -17.25
C HIS A 21 0.71 11.84 -16.65
N TYR A 22 0.34 12.25 -15.43
CA TYR A 22 -0.80 11.73 -14.67
C TYR A 22 -2.10 11.63 -15.47
N VAL A 23 -2.52 12.74 -16.08
CA VAL A 23 -3.86 12.84 -16.72
C VAL A 23 -4.04 11.77 -17.79
N GLU A 24 -3.03 11.59 -18.63
CA GLU A 24 -3.05 10.60 -19.71
C GLU A 24 -2.97 9.18 -19.14
N VAL A 25 -1.95 8.91 -18.32
CA VAL A 25 -1.62 7.57 -17.85
C VAL A 25 -2.72 7.00 -16.94
N ALA A 26 -3.27 7.81 -16.02
CA ALA A 26 -4.35 7.37 -15.15
C ALA A 26 -5.60 6.99 -15.95
N SER A 27 -5.94 7.78 -16.98
CA SER A 27 -7.09 7.50 -17.85
C SER A 27 -6.91 6.20 -18.63
N GLU A 28 -5.71 5.94 -19.16
CA GLU A 28 -5.42 4.68 -19.83
C GLU A 28 -5.40 3.48 -18.87
N SER A 29 -4.93 3.68 -17.63
CA SER A 29 -4.85 2.62 -16.61
C SER A 29 -6.25 2.21 -16.15
N VAL A 30 -7.15 3.19 -15.99
CA VAL A 30 -8.58 2.96 -15.72
C VAL A 30 -9.24 2.14 -16.84
N ARG A 31 -9.08 2.54 -18.11
CA ARG A 31 -9.66 1.77 -19.23
C ARG A 31 -9.16 0.33 -19.29
N TRP A 32 -7.89 0.11 -18.92
CA TRP A 32 -7.31 -1.22 -18.90
C TRP A 32 -7.95 -2.09 -17.82
N ILE A 33 -8.05 -1.65 -16.57
CA ILE A 33 -8.68 -2.46 -15.51
C ILE A 33 -10.19 -2.69 -15.78
N GLU A 34 -10.91 -1.70 -16.31
CA GLU A 34 -12.33 -1.83 -16.69
C GLU A 34 -12.56 -2.94 -17.73
N SER A 35 -11.59 -3.17 -18.62
CA SER A 35 -11.71 -4.20 -19.67
C SER A 35 -11.83 -5.63 -19.12
N TYR A 36 -11.36 -5.86 -17.89
CA TYR A 36 -11.43 -7.16 -17.20
C TYR A 36 -12.79 -7.41 -16.53
N LYS A 37 -13.63 -6.38 -16.38
CA LYS A 37 -14.98 -6.49 -15.80
C LYS A 37 -14.99 -7.21 -14.44
N LEU A 38 -14.05 -6.84 -13.57
CA LEU A 38 -13.89 -7.46 -12.25
C LEU A 38 -15.02 -7.13 -11.28
N PHE A 39 -15.72 -6.02 -11.51
CA PHE A 39 -16.63 -5.42 -10.55
C PHE A 39 -18.04 -5.27 -11.12
N SER A 40 -19.05 -5.27 -10.22
CA SER A 40 -20.39 -4.78 -10.53
C SER A 40 -20.37 -3.27 -10.82
N GLU A 41 -21.43 -2.71 -11.41
CA GLU A 41 -21.50 -1.25 -11.67
C GLU A 41 -21.40 -0.40 -10.39
N GLU A 42 -21.87 -0.91 -9.25
CA GLU A 42 -21.75 -0.23 -7.96
C GLU A 42 -20.31 -0.30 -7.43
N SER A 43 -19.74 -1.51 -7.37
CA SER A 43 -18.35 -1.71 -6.94
C SER A 43 -17.36 -0.96 -7.83
N GLN A 44 -17.62 -0.88 -9.14
CA GLN A 44 -16.80 -0.13 -10.09
C GLN A 44 -16.80 1.38 -9.77
N ARG A 45 -17.96 1.96 -9.41
CA ARG A 45 -18.05 3.37 -8.99
C ARG A 45 -17.26 3.64 -7.72
N SER A 46 -17.37 2.76 -6.72
CA SER A 46 -16.55 2.82 -5.51
C SER A 46 -15.06 2.72 -5.81
N PHE A 47 -14.67 1.81 -6.72
CA PHE A 47 -13.29 1.64 -7.15
C PHE A 47 -12.72 2.89 -7.83
N HIS A 48 -13.50 3.58 -8.67
CA HIS A 48 -13.06 4.86 -9.24
C HIS A 48 -12.81 5.94 -8.18
N ALA A 49 -13.59 5.93 -7.10
CA ALA A 49 -13.48 6.90 -6.02
C ALA A 49 -12.21 6.71 -5.16
N ILE A 50 -11.54 5.55 -5.29
CA ILE A 50 -10.21 5.28 -4.72
C ILE A 50 -9.12 6.12 -5.41
N LEU A 51 -9.29 6.48 -6.68
CA LEU A 51 -8.29 7.21 -7.49
C LEU A 51 -6.89 6.54 -7.51
N PRO A 52 -6.73 5.25 -7.88
CA PRO A 52 -5.42 4.57 -7.82
C PRO A 52 -4.33 5.24 -8.67
N GLY A 53 -4.69 5.76 -9.84
CA GLY A 53 -3.75 6.47 -10.71
C GLY A 53 -3.26 7.80 -10.13
N LEU A 54 -4.03 8.42 -9.23
CA LEU A 54 -3.58 9.63 -8.53
C LEU A 54 -2.51 9.28 -7.50
N LEU A 55 -2.70 8.20 -6.74
CA LEU A 55 -1.67 7.68 -5.83
C LEU A 55 -0.39 7.36 -6.62
N GLY A 56 -0.50 6.64 -7.74
CA GLY A 56 0.63 6.36 -8.63
C GLY A 56 1.35 7.62 -9.09
N SER A 57 0.62 8.66 -9.50
CA SER A 57 1.23 9.95 -9.87
C SER A 57 2.03 10.60 -8.74
N MET A 58 1.44 10.69 -7.54
CA MET A 58 2.09 11.32 -6.39
C MET A 58 3.29 10.53 -5.89
N ALA A 59 3.19 9.20 -5.93
CA ALA A 59 4.20 8.32 -5.37
C ALA A 59 5.43 8.16 -6.29
N TYR A 60 5.23 8.39 -7.60
CA TYR A 60 6.26 8.24 -8.62
C TYR A 60 6.41 9.48 -9.52
N PRO A 61 6.67 10.67 -8.95
CA PRO A 61 6.59 11.93 -9.68
C PRO A 61 7.65 12.08 -10.78
N ASN A 62 8.78 11.38 -10.66
CA ASN A 62 9.92 11.49 -11.56
C ASN A 62 10.00 10.35 -12.59
N LEU A 63 9.04 9.42 -12.59
CA LEU A 63 9.03 8.32 -13.56
C LEU A 63 8.67 8.84 -14.96
N SER A 64 9.31 8.24 -15.97
CA SER A 64 8.89 8.41 -17.37
C SER A 64 7.43 7.98 -17.55
N ARG A 65 6.76 8.44 -18.60
CA ARG A 65 5.40 8.00 -18.95
C ARG A 65 5.25 6.47 -18.95
N ALA A 66 6.22 5.75 -19.51
CA ALA A 66 6.20 4.29 -19.58
C ALA A 66 6.30 3.63 -18.19
N HIS A 67 7.22 4.10 -17.35
CA HIS A 67 7.35 3.57 -15.98
C HIS A 67 6.16 3.97 -15.10
N LEU A 68 5.63 5.19 -15.25
CA LEU A 68 4.41 5.62 -14.55
C LEU A 68 3.23 4.73 -14.94
N ARG A 69 3.13 4.32 -16.21
CA ARG A 69 2.07 3.42 -16.65
C ARG A 69 2.11 2.09 -15.92
N THR A 70 3.28 1.48 -15.78
CA THR A 70 3.48 0.27 -14.97
C THR A 70 3.09 0.50 -13.51
N ALA A 71 3.51 1.60 -12.92
CA ALA A 71 3.19 1.95 -11.54
C ALA A 71 1.69 2.16 -11.28
N CYS A 72 0.99 2.87 -12.16
CA CYS A 72 -0.47 3.07 -12.05
C CYS A 72 -1.24 1.75 -12.24
N ASP A 73 -0.78 0.88 -13.16
CA ASP A 73 -1.35 -0.45 -13.33
C ASP A 73 -1.18 -1.30 -12.06
N LEU A 74 0.00 -1.25 -11.41
CA LEU A 74 0.21 -1.90 -10.12
C LEU A 74 -0.75 -1.38 -9.05
N MET A 75 -0.98 -0.06 -8.94
CA MET A 75 -1.93 0.49 -7.97
C MET A 75 -3.34 -0.08 -8.19
N ASN A 76 -3.79 -0.12 -9.44
CA ASN A 76 -5.07 -0.73 -9.79
C ASN A 76 -5.11 -2.22 -9.45
N VAL A 77 -4.04 -2.97 -9.72
CA VAL A 77 -3.94 -4.39 -9.35
C VAL A 77 -4.05 -4.55 -7.84
N LEU A 78 -3.26 -3.83 -7.04
CA LEU A 78 -3.23 -4.01 -5.59
C LEU A 78 -4.57 -3.70 -4.93
N PHE A 79 -5.25 -2.60 -5.33
CA PHE A 79 -6.60 -2.33 -4.82
C PHE A 79 -7.63 -3.37 -5.26
N ALA A 80 -7.52 -3.90 -6.48
CA ALA A 80 -8.43 -4.95 -6.94
C ALA A 80 -8.19 -6.28 -6.21
N VAL A 81 -6.93 -6.63 -5.94
CA VAL A 81 -6.58 -7.82 -5.15
C VAL A 81 -7.11 -7.67 -3.72
N ASP A 82 -6.90 -6.51 -3.09
CA ASP A 82 -7.40 -6.19 -1.73
C ASP A 82 -8.92 -6.36 -1.63
N ASP A 83 -9.68 -5.62 -2.44
CA ASP A 83 -11.15 -5.63 -2.43
C ASP A 83 -11.75 -7.03 -2.69
N ILE A 84 -11.10 -7.84 -3.56
CA ILE A 84 -11.55 -9.21 -3.84
C ILE A 84 -11.16 -10.16 -2.71
N SER A 85 -9.91 -10.09 -2.24
CA SER A 85 -9.36 -11.01 -1.23
C SER A 85 -10.02 -10.85 0.14
N ASP A 86 -10.54 -9.65 0.46
CA ASP A 86 -11.31 -9.39 1.68
C ASP A 86 -12.59 -10.22 1.78
N CYS A 87 -13.13 -10.66 0.64
CA CYS A 87 -14.31 -11.52 0.57
C CYS A 87 -13.98 -13.02 0.60
N LEU A 88 -12.71 -13.42 0.54
CA LEU A 88 -12.29 -14.81 0.41
C LEU A 88 -12.03 -15.47 1.77
N ASN A 89 -12.40 -16.74 1.88
CA ASN A 89 -11.92 -17.59 2.98
C ASN A 89 -10.45 -18.01 2.77
N PHE A 90 -9.87 -18.70 3.76
CA PHE A 90 -8.47 -19.09 3.72
C PHE A 90 -8.10 -19.95 2.49
N GLU A 91 -8.91 -20.95 2.18
CA GLU A 91 -8.69 -21.88 1.06
C GLU A 91 -8.76 -21.17 -0.29
N GLU A 92 -9.76 -20.30 -0.48
CA GLU A 92 -9.93 -19.47 -1.68
C GLU A 92 -8.77 -18.48 -1.85
N ALA A 93 -8.39 -17.79 -0.76
CA ALA A 93 -7.27 -16.86 -0.75
C ALA A 93 -5.96 -17.55 -1.13
N LYS A 94 -5.76 -18.79 -0.69
CA LYS A 94 -4.59 -19.59 -1.06
C LYS A 94 -4.57 -19.95 -2.54
N VAL A 95 -5.70 -20.43 -3.08
CA VAL A 95 -5.79 -20.76 -4.51
C VAL A 95 -5.49 -19.54 -5.37
N ILE A 96 -6.08 -18.38 -5.06
CA ILE A 96 -5.84 -17.17 -5.86
C ILE A 96 -4.40 -16.64 -5.70
N ALA A 97 -3.80 -16.74 -4.51
CA ALA A 97 -2.40 -16.41 -4.28
C ALA A 97 -1.46 -17.27 -5.14
N ASP A 98 -1.66 -18.59 -5.13
CA ASP A 98 -0.86 -19.54 -5.93
C ASP A 98 -0.99 -19.25 -7.43
N SER A 99 -2.21 -18.98 -7.92
CA SER A 99 -2.47 -18.60 -9.31
C SER A 99 -1.81 -17.28 -9.71
N MET A 100 -1.88 -16.25 -8.86
CA MET A 100 -1.21 -14.97 -9.12
C MET A 100 0.31 -15.13 -9.18
N LEU A 101 0.90 -15.96 -8.31
CA LEU A 101 2.34 -16.23 -8.36
C LEU A 101 2.77 -17.01 -9.59
N ASP A 102 1.97 -17.98 -10.02
CA ASP A 102 2.20 -18.65 -11.30
C ASP A 102 2.10 -17.66 -12.47
N ALA A 103 1.19 -16.67 -12.41
CA ALA A 103 1.06 -15.63 -13.43
C ALA A 103 2.27 -14.69 -13.50
N LEU A 104 2.87 -14.36 -12.36
CA LEU A 104 4.09 -13.56 -12.32
C LEU A 104 5.33 -14.35 -12.76
N ARG A 105 5.42 -15.62 -12.39
CA ARG A 105 6.59 -16.47 -12.68
C ARG A 105 6.58 -16.99 -14.12
N ASN A 106 5.41 -17.23 -14.70
CA ASN A 106 5.22 -17.79 -16.04
C ASN A 106 4.23 -16.94 -16.87
N PRO A 107 4.56 -15.66 -17.20
CA PRO A 107 3.63 -14.75 -17.88
C PRO A 107 3.29 -15.14 -19.32
N GLU A 108 4.13 -15.96 -19.96
CA GLU A 108 3.95 -16.51 -21.31
C GLU A 108 3.15 -17.82 -21.35
N LYS A 109 2.91 -18.45 -20.20
CA LYS A 109 2.13 -19.68 -20.09
C LYS A 109 0.68 -19.43 -20.53
N GLU A 110 0.17 -20.29 -21.39
CA GLU A 110 -1.24 -20.28 -21.78
C GLU A 110 -2.11 -20.59 -20.56
N ARG A 111 -3.10 -19.74 -20.28
CA ARG A 111 -3.97 -19.84 -19.10
C ARG A 111 -5.36 -20.30 -19.50
N ASP A 112 -5.98 -21.04 -18.59
CA ASP A 112 -7.35 -21.51 -18.77
C ASP A 112 -8.31 -20.32 -18.78
N VAL A 113 -9.25 -20.31 -19.73
CA VAL A 113 -10.30 -19.29 -19.84
C VAL A 113 -11.23 -19.24 -18.62
N THR A 114 -11.21 -20.29 -17.80
CA THR A 114 -11.97 -20.39 -16.54
C THR A 114 -11.20 -19.83 -15.34
N GLU A 115 -9.92 -19.48 -15.49
CA GLU A 115 -9.16 -18.86 -14.40
C GLU A 115 -9.73 -17.47 -14.08
N HIS A 116 -9.67 -17.10 -12.79
CA HIS A 116 -10.23 -15.84 -12.32
C HIS A 116 -9.60 -14.64 -13.05
N HIS A 117 -10.40 -13.70 -13.56
CA HIS A 117 -9.93 -12.56 -14.34
C HIS A 117 -8.88 -11.69 -13.62
N LEU A 118 -8.89 -11.69 -12.28
CA LEU A 118 -7.84 -11.04 -11.47
C LEU A 118 -6.44 -11.59 -11.77
N VAL A 119 -6.31 -12.89 -12.03
CA VAL A 119 -5.02 -13.52 -12.35
C VAL A 119 -4.51 -13.03 -13.70
N ASP A 120 -5.40 -12.90 -14.69
CA ASP A 120 -5.04 -12.35 -15.99
C ASP A 120 -4.70 -10.84 -15.91
N LEU A 121 -5.36 -10.08 -15.02
CA LEU A 121 -4.99 -8.70 -14.72
C LEU A 121 -3.55 -8.62 -14.19
N VAL A 122 -3.21 -9.42 -13.17
CA VAL A 122 -1.85 -9.48 -12.58
C VAL A 122 -0.82 -9.85 -13.64
N ARG A 123 -1.10 -10.89 -14.45
CA ARG A 123 -0.23 -11.32 -15.54
C ARG A 123 0.00 -10.19 -16.56
N SER A 124 -1.07 -9.52 -16.99
CA SER A 124 -1.04 -8.45 -18.00
C SER A 124 -0.26 -7.22 -17.53
N PHE A 125 -0.45 -6.83 -16.25
CA PHE A 125 0.39 -5.82 -15.61
C PHE A 125 1.87 -6.24 -15.64
N TRP A 126 2.17 -7.47 -15.24
CA TRP A 126 3.56 -7.93 -15.16
C TRP A 126 4.23 -8.04 -16.53
N ALA A 127 3.51 -8.50 -17.54
CA ALA A 127 3.99 -8.52 -18.92
C ALA A 127 4.41 -7.11 -19.37
N ARG A 128 3.64 -6.07 -19.03
CA ARG A 128 4.01 -4.67 -19.29
C ARG A 128 5.25 -4.25 -18.50
N ALA A 129 5.31 -4.57 -17.21
CA ALA A 129 6.46 -4.25 -16.37
C ALA A 129 7.76 -4.84 -16.93
N LEU A 130 7.71 -6.07 -17.47
CA LEU A 130 8.87 -6.76 -18.04
C LEU A 130 9.49 -6.07 -19.26
N GLU A 131 8.75 -5.19 -19.95
CA GLU A 131 9.30 -4.41 -21.08
C GLU A 131 10.41 -3.44 -20.64
N THR A 132 10.37 -3.00 -19.37
CA THR A 132 11.28 -1.96 -18.86
C THR A 132 12.01 -2.32 -17.57
N ALA A 133 11.50 -3.29 -16.80
CA ALA A 133 12.09 -3.66 -15.52
C ALA A 133 13.48 -4.30 -15.68
N SER A 134 14.45 -3.79 -14.91
CA SER A 134 15.78 -4.39 -14.77
C SER A 134 15.72 -5.77 -14.10
N SER A 135 16.78 -6.58 -14.24
CA SER A 135 16.84 -7.90 -13.59
C SER A 135 16.69 -7.80 -12.06
N THR A 136 17.26 -6.75 -11.47
CA THR A 136 17.14 -6.39 -10.06
C THR A 136 15.69 -6.14 -9.66
N THR A 137 15.00 -5.26 -10.39
CA THR A 137 13.59 -4.95 -10.15
C THR A 137 12.71 -6.20 -10.26
N ARG A 138 12.96 -7.03 -11.28
CA ARG A 138 12.22 -8.29 -11.49
C ARG A 138 12.35 -9.25 -10.31
N ARG A 139 13.59 -9.51 -9.86
CA ARG A 139 13.82 -10.42 -8.71
C ARG A 139 13.18 -9.89 -7.44
N ARG A 140 13.36 -8.60 -7.13
CA ARG A 140 12.82 -7.99 -5.92
C ARG A 140 11.29 -7.96 -5.91
N PHE A 141 10.67 -7.55 -7.03
CA PHE A 141 9.21 -7.52 -7.14
C PHE A 141 8.58 -8.90 -6.99
N ILE A 142 9.11 -9.94 -7.66
CA ILE A 142 8.55 -11.30 -7.53
C ILE A 142 8.64 -11.77 -6.07
N LYS A 143 9.76 -11.50 -5.39
CA LYS A 143 9.95 -11.88 -3.99
C LYS A 143 9.00 -11.13 -3.06
N SER A 144 8.85 -9.81 -3.23
CA SER A 144 7.99 -9.00 -2.37
C SER A 144 6.50 -9.29 -2.62
N TYR A 145 6.13 -9.58 -3.86
CA TYR A 145 4.76 -9.97 -4.20
C TYR A 145 4.41 -11.35 -3.63
N GLU A 146 5.36 -12.30 -3.63
CA GLU A 146 5.23 -13.58 -2.95
C GLU A 146 5.01 -13.42 -1.43
N ASP A 147 5.80 -12.58 -0.77
CA ASP A 147 5.61 -12.31 0.65
C ASP A 147 4.24 -11.67 0.92
N TYR A 148 3.81 -10.73 0.07
CA TYR A 148 2.51 -10.09 0.15
C TYR A 148 1.36 -11.10 0.04
N VAL A 149 1.30 -11.91 -1.02
CA VAL A 149 0.15 -12.81 -1.21
C VAL A 149 0.12 -13.93 -0.17
N HIS A 150 1.27 -14.40 0.32
CA HIS A 150 1.30 -15.34 1.44
C HIS A 150 0.77 -14.69 2.73
N ALA A 151 1.16 -13.45 3.02
CA ALA A 151 0.64 -12.71 4.18
C ALA A 151 -0.88 -12.45 4.07
N MET A 152 -1.38 -12.16 2.86
CA MET A 152 -2.81 -12.03 2.58
C MET A 152 -3.58 -13.33 2.93
N THR A 153 -3.04 -14.51 2.62
CA THR A 153 -3.67 -15.78 3.06
C THR A 153 -3.73 -15.91 4.59
N ARG A 154 -2.70 -15.42 5.29
CA ARG A 154 -2.68 -15.43 6.75
C ARG A 154 -3.73 -14.48 7.33
N GLU A 155 -3.92 -13.31 6.73
CA GLU A 155 -4.97 -12.37 7.11
C GLU A 155 -6.38 -12.96 6.91
N ALA A 156 -6.61 -13.65 5.79
CA ALA A 156 -7.87 -14.37 5.55
C ALA A 156 -8.13 -15.45 6.64
N GLN A 157 -7.10 -16.20 7.04
CA GLN A 157 -7.19 -17.15 8.15
C GLN A 157 -7.53 -16.47 9.48
N ASP A 158 -6.88 -15.35 9.80
CA ASP A 158 -7.11 -14.60 11.03
C ASP A 158 -8.55 -14.05 11.08
N ARG A 159 -9.08 -13.54 9.96
CA ARG A 159 -10.50 -13.15 9.83
C ARG A 159 -11.45 -14.32 10.08
N GLN A 160 -11.21 -15.47 9.44
CA GLN A 160 -12.03 -16.68 9.59
C GLN A 160 -12.05 -17.21 11.03
N CYS A 161 -10.89 -17.15 11.71
CA CYS A 161 -10.76 -17.56 13.12
C CYS A 161 -11.09 -16.45 14.12
N LYS A 162 -11.44 -15.24 13.66
CA LYS A 162 -11.67 -14.03 14.49
C LYS A 162 -10.49 -13.75 15.44
N ARG A 163 -9.26 -13.93 14.96
CA ARG A 163 -8.04 -13.81 15.74
C ARG A 163 -7.46 -12.41 15.64
N VAL A 164 -7.66 -11.61 16.68
CA VAL A 164 -7.00 -10.30 16.81
C VAL A 164 -5.56 -10.50 17.32
N CYS A 165 -4.59 -9.77 16.74
CA CYS A 165 -3.22 -9.71 17.25
C CYS A 165 -3.19 -9.20 18.70
N LYS A 166 -2.23 -9.68 19.51
CA LYS A 166 -2.15 -9.38 20.94
C LYS A 166 -1.26 -8.20 21.27
N SER A 167 -0.41 -7.77 20.33
CA SER A 167 0.50 -6.64 20.50
C SER A 167 0.71 -5.90 19.19
N MET A 168 1.22 -4.67 19.30
CA MET A 168 1.68 -3.88 18.16
C MET A 168 2.76 -4.62 17.36
N ASP A 169 3.74 -5.22 18.02
CA ASP A 169 4.84 -5.93 17.34
C ASP A 169 4.32 -7.11 16.50
N GLU A 170 3.43 -7.94 17.07
CA GLU A 170 2.82 -9.07 16.34
C GLU A 170 2.01 -8.58 15.14
N TYR A 171 1.29 -7.46 15.31
CA TYR A 171 0.53 -6.86 14.22
C TYR A 171 1.44 -6.32 13.11
N LEU A 172 2.47 -5.55 13.46
CA LEU A 172 3.41 -4.97 12.49
C LEU A 172 4.20 -6.05 11.74
N ASP A 173 4.55 -7.16 12.38
CA ASP A 173 5.22 -8.31 11.74
C ASP A 173 4.42 -8.86 10.55
N LEU A 174 3.08 -8.90 10.65
CA LEU A 174 2.21 -9.28 9.53
C LEU A 174 1.93 -8.09 8.60
N ARG A 175 1.61 -6.92 9.17
CA ARG A 175 1.15 -5.73 8.43
C ARG A 175 2.20 -5.21 7.44
N ARG A 176 3.49 -5.34 7.74
CA ARG A 176 4.60 -5.01 6.81
C ARG A 176 4.48 -5.72 5.46
N TYR A 177 3.79 -6.85 5.40
CA TYR A 177 3.55 -7.61 4.17
C TYR A 177 2.14 -7.41 3.61
N THR A 178 1.12 -7.42 4.47
CA THR A 178 -0.28 -7.33 3.99
C THR A 178 -0.63 -5.97 3.38
N CYS A 179 0.07 -4.91 3.75
CA CYS A 179 -0.15 -3.57 3.19
C CYS A 179 0.31 -3.39 1.72
N ALA A 180 0.93 -4.40 1.10
CA ALA A 180 1.42 -4.38 -0.28
C ALA A 180 2.36 -3.20 -0.64
N ILE A 181 2.95 -2.54 0.35
CA ILE A 181 3.82 -1.39 0.13
C ILE A 181 5.18 -1.82 -0.43
N LYS A 182 5.76 -2.93 0.04
CA LYS A 182 7.06 -3.40 -0.48
C LYS A 182 7.04 -3.63 -2.01
N PRO A 183 6.06 -4.35 -2.61
CA PRO A 183 5.92 -4.43 -4.06
C PRO A 183 5.78 -3.07 -4.76
N SER A 184 5.15 -2.10 -4.10
CA SER A 184 5.02 -0.74 -4.62
C SER A 184 6.39 -0.04 -4.62
N LEU A 185 7.14 -0.09 -3.52
CA LEU A 185 8.47 0.52 -3.45
C LEU A 185 9.45 -0.06 -4.48
N ASP A 186 9.29 -1.33 -4.87
CA ASP A 186 10.10 -1.94 -5.94
C ASP A 186 9.92 -1.24 -7.30
N MET A 187 8.79 -0.56 -7.57
CA MET A 187 8.62 0.21 -8.81
C MET A 187 9.46 1.50 -8.83
N ILE A 188 9.95 1.98 -7.68
CA ILE A 188 10.92 3.09 -7.63
C ILE A 188 12.22 2.69 -8.35
N LEU A 189 12.53 1.39 -8.42
CA LEU A 189 13.73 0.84 -9.04
C LEU A 189 13.67 0.80 -10.58
N LEU A 190 12.49 0.97 -11.19
CA LEU A 190 12.32 0.86 -12.65
C LEU A 190 13.34 1.69 -13.47
N PRO A 191 13.60 2.98 -13.16
CA PRO A 191 14.60 3.77 -13.88
C PRO A 191 16.01 3.68 -13.27
N LEU A 192 16.19 2.96 -12.15
CA LEU A 192 17.41 3.03 -11.36
C LEU A 192 18.36 1.90 -11.71
N GLU A 193 19.62 2.27 -11.94
CA GLU A 193 20.73 1.35 -12.00
C GLU A 193 21.35 1.25 -10.61
N ILE A 194 20.99 0.21 -9.88
CA ILE A 194 21.44 -0.05 -8.51
C ILE A 194 21.54 -1.56 -8.27
N SER A 195 22.65 -1.99 -7.67
CA SER A 195 22.94 -3.39 -7.39
C SER A 195 22.19 -3.93 -6.17
N ASP A 196 22.11 -5.28 -6.08
CA ASP A 196 21.55 -5.93 -4.91
C ASP A 196 22.37 -5.62 -3.65
N GLU A 197 23.71 -5.54 -3.76
CA GLU A 197 24.63 -5.26 -2.66
C GLU A 197 24.33 -3.93 -1.96
N ILE A 198 24.07 -2.87 -2.73
CA ILE A 198 23.75 -1.56 -2.18
C ILE A 198 22.37 -1.55 -1.53
N LEU A 199 21.38 -2.16 -2.18
CA LEU A 199 20.01 -2.23 -1.65
C LEU A 199 19.92 -3.11 -0.40
N ASP A 200 20.79 -4.12 -0.27
CA ASP A 200 20.85 -5.00 0.90
C ASP A 200 21.65 -4.40 2.07
N ASN A 201 22.21 -3.20 1.91
CA ASN A 201 22.85 -2.47 2.99
C ASN A 201 21.86 -2.28 4.17
N PRO A 202 22.27 -2.57 5.42
CA PRO A 202 21.37 -2.48 6.58
C PRO A 202 20.68 -1.12 6.78
N ILE A 203 21.35 -0.02 6.43
CA ILE A 203 20.76 1.33 6.52
C ILE A 203 19.60 1.47 5.53
N VAL A 204 19.77 0.96 4.32
CA VAL A 204 18.78 1.05 3.24
C VAL A 204 17.57 0.18 3.55
N LYS A 205 17.80 -1.05 4.01
CA LYS A 205 16.73 -1.93 4.50
C LYS A 205 15.98 -1.33 5.70
N GLY A 206 16.70 -0.65 6.58
CA GLY A 206 16.10 0.07 7.71
C GLY A 206 15.17 1.20 7.24
N LEU A 207 15.63 2.03 6.30
CA LEU A 207 14.80 3.09 5.71
C LEU A 207 13.56 2.53 5.00
N GLU A 208 13.73 1.47 4.23
CA GLU A 208 12.62 0.80 3.53
C GLU A 208 11.57 0.27 4.51
N MET A 209 12.01 -0.45 5.56
CA MET A 209 11.11 -0.96 6.60
C MET A 209 10.36 0.16 7.31
N ILE A 210 11.06 1.25 7.66
CA ILE A 210 10.45 2.41 8.29
C ILE A 210 9.42 3.07 7.35
N ALA A 211 9.72 3.22 6.06
CA ALA A 211 8.77 3.77 5.09
C ALA A 211 7.51 2.91 4.96
N ILE A 212 7.67 1.57 4.86
CA ILE A 212 6.56 0.61 4.85
C ILE A 212 5.67 0.80 6.09
N GLU A 213 6.29 0.86 7.26
CA GLU A 213 5.62 1.05 8.54
C GLU A 213 4.84 2.37 8.62
N LEU A 214 5.46 3.49 8.21
CA LEU A 214 4.81 4.79 8.19
C LEU A 214 3.63 4.80 7.21
N ILE A 215 3.76 4.19 6.04
CA ILE A 215 2.66 4.16 5.05
C ILE A 215 1.51 3.28 5.55
N ALA A 216 1.82 2.09 6.08
CA ALA A 216 0.80 1.17 6.59
C ALA A 216 0.05 1.75 7.80
N VAL A 217 0.77 2.37 8.74
CA VAL A 217 0.14 2.95 9.93
C VAL A 217 -0.60 4.25 9.62
N ALA A 218 -0.14 5.06 8.65
CA ALA A 218 -0.93 6.18 8.15
C ALA A 218 -2.27 5.71 7.57
N ASN A 219 -2.26 4.60 6.81
CA ASN A 219 -3.47 3.97 6.31
C ASN A 219 -4.39 3.52 7.47
N ASP A 220 -3.87 2.81 8.48
CA ASP A 220 -4.66 2.37 9.64
C ASP A 220 -5.34 3.54 10.37
N ILE A 221 -4.66 4.70 10.49
CA ILE A 221 -5.21 5.90 11.13
C ILE A 221 -6.44 6.41 10.35
N VAL A 222 -6.31 6.57 9.03
CA VAL A 222 -7.38 7.14 8.20
C VAL A 222 -8.50 6.14 7.93
N SER A 223 -8.19 4.85 7.86
CA SER A 223 -9.15 3.78 7.57
C SER A 223 -9.88 3.25 8.80
N PHE A 224 -9.36 3.50 10.01
CA PHE A 224 -9.93 3.00 11.26
C PHE A 224 -11.45 3.13 11.35
N ASN A 225 -12.01 4.29 10.99
CA ASN A 225 -13.43 4.55 11.21
C ASN A 225 -14.35 3.67 10.33
N VAL A 226 -13.94 3.44 9.08
CA VAL A 226 -14.68 2.57 8.14
C VAL A 226 -14.43 1.09 8.45
N GLU A 227 -13.22 0.74 8.88
CA GLU A 227 -12.84 -0.63 9.24
C GLU A 227 -13.52 -1.10 10.53
N GLN A 228 -13.49 -0.28 11.59
CA GLN A 228 -14.19 -0.60 12.84
C GLN A 228 -15.70 -0.71 12.66
N ALA A 229 -16.28 0.04 11.71
CA ALA A 229 -17.69 -0.02 11.39
C ALA A 229 -18.04 -1.34 10.69
N ARG A 230 -17.17 -1.84 9.80
CA ARG A 230 -17.28 -3.15 9.13
C ARG A 230 -17.01 -4.32 10.08
N GLY A 231 -16.29 -4.07 11.17
CA GLY A 231 -15.91 -5.10 12.14
C GLY A 231 -14.59 -5.78 11.77
N ASP A 232 -13.75 -5.09 11.00
CA ASP A 232 -12.41 -5.56 10.63
C ASP A 232 -11.54 -5.66 11.89
N ILE A 233 -10.53 -6.53 11.84
CA ILE A 233 -9.64 -6.81 12.99
C ILE A 233 -8.18 -6.44 12.74
N HIS A 234 -7.80 -6.16 11.49
CA HIS A 234 -6.43 -5.89 11.06
C HIS A 234 -6.13 -4.39 10.99
N ASN A 235 -6.24 -3.70 12.13
CA ASN A 235 -5.91 -2.28 12.24
C ASN A 235 -5.17 -2.02 13.56
N LEU A 236 -4.08 -1.25 13.54
CA LEU A 236 -3.28 -1.01 14.74
C LEU A 236 -4.07 -0.38 15.89
N VAL A 237 -4.99 0.54 15.60
CA VAL A 237 -5.84 1.17 16.62
C VAL A 237 -6.75 0.13 17.28
N ILE A 238 -7.31 -0.78 16.49
CA ILE A 238 -8.14 -1.90 16.98
C ILE A 238 -7.31 -2.85 17.85
N VAL A 239 -6.09 -3.19 17.41
CA VAL A 239 -5.16 -4.05 18.17
C VAL A 239 -4.82 -3.44 19.53
N LEU A 240 -4.52 -2.15 19.59
CA LEU A 240 -4.22 -1.45 20.84
C LEU A 240 -5.43 -1.42 21.79
N MET A 241 -6.62 -1.15 21.26
CA MET A 241 -7.86 -1.17 22.06
C MET A 241 -8.19 -2.58 22.57
N ASN A 242 -7.97 -3.62 21.75
CA ASN A 242 -8.23 -5.00 22.15
C ASN A 242 -7.25 -5.49 23.23
N GLY A 243 -6.00 -5.01 23.21
CA GLY A 243 -4.99 -5.33 24.22
C GLY A 243 -5.19 -4.63 25.56
N ASN A 244 -6.09 -3.64 25.66
CA ASN A 244 -6.31 -2.84 26.88
C ASN A 244 -7.77 -2.41 27.01
N GLU A 245 -8.53 -3.08 27.90
CA GLU A 245 -9.97 -2.89 28.09
C GLU A 245 -10.40 -1.44 28.45
N ASN A 246 -9.46 -0.62 28.96
CA ASN A 246 -9.74 0.77 29.34
C ASN A 246 -9.27 1.80 28.30
N LEU A 247 -8.70 1.35 27.18
CA LEU A 247 -8.18 2.24 26.14
C LEU A 247 -9.27 2.61 25.14
N GLY A 248 -9.77 3.85 25.23
CA GLY A 248 -10.70 4.40 24.26
C GLY A 248 -10.02 4.80 22.94
N VAL A 249 -10.83 5.03 21.90
CA VAL A 249 -10.38 5.38 20.53
C VAL A 249 -9.40 6.56 20.53
N GLN A 250 -9.69 7.64 21.26
CA GLN A 250 -8.80 8.81 21.28
C GLN A 250 -7.42 8.47 21.83
N ALA A 251 -7.36 7.77 22.96
CA ALA A 251 -6.09 7.40 23.58
C ALA A 251 -5.29 6.43 22.69
N ALA A 252 -5.96 5.51 21.98
CA ALA A 252 -5.31 4.65 20.99
C ALA A 252 -4.75 5.45 19.80
N MET A 253 -5.51 6.40 19.26
CA MET A 253 -5.06 7.30 18.19
C MET A 253 -3.85 8.15 18.62
N ASP A 254 -3.85 8.67 19.85
CA ASP A 254 -2.74 9.46 20.38
C ASP A 254 -1.46 8.61 20.49
N LEU A 255 -1.57 7.37 20.99
CA LEU A 255 -0.44 6.42 21.07
C LEU A 255 0.13 6.08 19.68
N VAL A 256 -0.74 5.82 18.70
CA VAL A 256 -0.30 5.57 17.31
C VAL A 256 0.38 6.81 16.74
N GLY A 257 -0.16 8.01 16.99
CA GLY A 257 0.45 9.26 16.56
C GLY A 257 1.83 9.53 17.17
N ASP A 258 2.01 9.23 18.46
CA ASP A 258 3.31 9.33 19.13
C ASP A 258 4.33 8.36 18.53
N TRP A 259 3.92 7.10 18.33
CA TRP A 259 4.75 6.08 17.69
C TRP A 259 5.15 6.50 16.27
N TYR A 260 4.20 7.00 15.49
CA TYR A 260 4.43 7.46 14.12
C TYR A 260 5.49 8.56 14.08
N ARG A 261 5.36 9.57 14.94
CA ARG A 261 6.31 10.70 15.00
C ARG A 261 7.72 10.25 15.35
N GLU A 262 7.87 9.31 16.28
CA GLU A 262 9.20 8.75 16.59
C GLU A 262 9.78 8.02 15.39
N ARG A 263 8.97 7.16 14.76
CA ARG A 263 9.35 6.43 13.55
C ARG A 263 9.73 7.36 12.39
N SER A 264 9.05 8.50 12.25
CA SER A 264 9.41 9.53 11.27
C SER A 264 10.77 10.16 11.55
N ARG A 265 11.10 10.46 12.82
CA ARG A 265 12.42 11.00 13.19
C ARG A 265 13.53 9.99 12.87
N GLU A 266 13.30 8.70 13.14
CA GLU A 266 14.25 7.65 12.80
C GLU A 266 14.54 7.57 11.30
N PHE A 267 13.50 7.71 10.44
CA PHE A 267 13.69 7.78 9.00
C PHE A 267 14.60 8.94 8.61
N ILE A 268 14.30 10.14 9.11
CA ILE A 268 15.04 11.37 8.80
C ILE A 268 16.50 11.27 9.28
N GLU A 269 16.75 10.72 10.47
CA GLU A 269 18.11 10.47 10.95
C GLU A 269 18.82 9.36 10.15
N GLY A 270 18.08 8.35 9.68
CA GLY A 270 18.59 7.29 8.82
C GLY A 270 19.12 7.81 7.48
N LEU A 271 18.44 8.78 6.87
CA LEU A 271 18.86 9.40 5.60
C LEU A 271 20.26 10.03 5.71
N LYS A 272 20.60 10.61 6.87
CA LYS A 272 21.92 11.23 7.10
C LYS A 272 23.07 10.21 7.14
N ARG A 273 22.76 8.92 7.27
CA ARG A 273 23.73 7.82 7.33
C ARG A 273 24.00 7.21 5.95
N LEU A 274 23.28 7.64 4.91
CA LEU A 274 23.56 7.19 3.55
C LEU A 274 24.99 7.59 3.13
N PRO A 275 25.68 6.76 2.32
CA PRO A 275 26.96 7.12 1.74
C PRO A 275 26.91 8.47 1.00
N ARG A 276 28.01 9.20 1.01
CA ARG A 276 28.11 10.45 0.24
C ARG A 276 28.16 10.12 -1.25
N VAL A 277 27.55 10.98 -2.06
CA VAL A 277 27.64 10.90 -3.52
C VAL A 277 28.91 11.61 -3.94
N ASP A 278 29.91 10.86 -4.41
CA ASP A 278 31.11 11.41 -5.03
C ASP A 278 30.97 11.46 -6.57
N GLU A 279 31.83 12.21 -7.25
CA GLU A 279 31.78 12.34 -8.71
C GLU A 279 32.03 10.98 -9.40
N GLY A 280 31.06 10.52 -10.19
CA GLY A 280 31.12 9.24 -10.90
C GLY A 280 30.42 8.07 -10.19
N ASP A 281 29.93 8.26 -8.95
CA ASP A 281 29.22 7.22 -8.19
C ASP A 281 27.72 7.14 -8.56
N TYR A 282 27.44 6.73 -9.80
CA TYR A 282 26.07 6.63 -10.32
C TYR A 282 25.17 5.71 -9.49
N GLU A 283 25.69 4.59 -8.97
CA GLU A 283 24.89 3.70 -8.11
C GLU A 283 24.55 4.34 -6.75
N ILE A 284 25.43 5.15 -6.17
CA ILE A 284 25.14 5.88 -4.93
C ILE A 284 24.14 7.01 -5.20
N LEU A 285 24.21 7.66 -6.37
CA LEU A 285 23.17 8.59 -6.80
C LEU A 285 21.81 7.89 -6.91
N SER A 286 21.75 6.71 -7.56
CA SER A 286 20.53 5.88 -7.61
C SER A 286 20.02 5.51 -6.21
N LEU A 287 20.91 5.22 -5.26
CA LEU A 287 20.53 4.96 -3.87
C LEU A 287 19.85 6.18 -3.22
N HIS A 288 20.39 7.38 -3.42
CA HIS A 288 19.76 8.61 -2.91
C HIS A 288 18.40 8.86 -3.55
N GLN A 289 18.25 8.60 -4.85
CA GLN A 289 16.96 8.67 -5.54
C GLN A 289 15.96 7.65 -5.00
N TYR A 290 16.41 6.42 -4.72
CA TYR A 290 15.59 5.39 -4.09
C TYR A 290 15.12 5.83 -2.70
N ALA A 291 16.05 6.25 -1.84
CA ALA A 291 15.75 6.70 -0.48
C ALA A 291 14.83 7.93 -0.45
N TRP A 292 14.99 8.86 -1.40
CA TRP A 292 14.05 9.96 -1.58
C TRP A 292 12.66 9.46 -1.99
N GLY A 293 12.60 8.50 -2.90
CA GLY A 293 11.35 7.85 -3.33
C GLY A 293 10.60 7.19 -2.17
N LEU A 294 11.31 6.54 -1.23
CA LEU A 294 10.73 6.00 0.00
C LEU A 294 10.02 7.09 0.82
N GLY A 295 10.68 8.23 1.01
CA GLY A 295 10.12 9.35 1.78
C GLY A 295 8.96 10.05 1.07
N ASN A 296 9.05 10.18 -0.26
CA ASN A 296 7.96 10.70 -1.09
C ASN A 296 6.71 9.82 -1.04
N TRP A 297 6.89 8.50 -1.01
CA TRP A 297 5.79 7.53 -0.88
C TRP A 297 4.96 7.73 0.39
N VAL A 298 5.60 8.08 1.51
CA VAL A 298 4.91 8.44 2.77
C VAL A 298 4.00 9.66 2.56
N THR A 299 4.48 10.70 1.90
CA THR A 299 3.67 11.88 1.54
C THR A 299 2.55 11.54 0.57
N ALA A 300 2.86 10.77 -0.46
CA ALA A 300 1.88 10.38 -1.48
C ALA A 300 0.69 9.64 -0.85
N ASN A 301 0.95 8.66 0.02
CA ASN A 301 -0.11 7.93 0.71
C ASN A 301 -0.95 8.84 1.63
N TYR A 302 -0.30 9.70 2.41
CA TYR A 302 -0.99 10.62 3.32
C TYR A 302 -1.91 11.57 2.56
N GLU A 303 -1.38 12.31 1.58
CA GLU A 303 -2.13 13.29 0.78
C GLU A 303 -3.24 12.62 -0.04
N TRP A 304 -2.95 11.47 -0.66
CA TRP A 304 -3.95 10.70 -1.40
C TRP A 304 -5.09 10.23 -0.50
N SER A 305 -4.83 9.87 0.76
CA SER A 305 -5.87 9.42 1.69
C SER A 305 -6.94 10.47 1.96
N PHE A 306 -6.59 11.76 1.89
CA PHE A 306 -7.56 12.87 2.02
C PHE A 306 -8.11 13.36 0.68
N GLN A 307 -7.77 12.73 -0.44
CA GLN A 307 -8.31 13.03 -1.77
C GLN A 307 -9.17 11.89 -2.32
N SER A 308 -8.80 10.64 -2.04
CA SER A 308 -9.63 9.47 -2.31
C SER A 308 -10.87 9.50 -1.44
N GLN A 309 -12.04 9.17 -1.99
CA GLN A 309 -13.27 9.07 -1.19
C GLN A 309 -13.33 7.78 -0.37
N ARG A 310 -12.26 6.97 -0.37
CA ARG A 310 -12.18 5.64 0.25
C ARG A 310 -12.43 5.67 1.77
N PHE A 311 -12.02 6.74 2.46
CA PHE A 311 -12.05 6.79 3.93
C PHE A 311 -13.09 7.75 4.50
N PHE A 312 -13.19 8.97 3.97
CA PHE A 312 -14.11 9.99 4.48
C PHE A 312 -15.22 10.38 3.50
N GLY A 313 -15.30 9.73 2.33
CA GLY A 313 -16.28 10.05 1.30
C GLY A 313 -16.18 11.52 0.86
N GLU A 314 -17.32 12.19 0.74
CA GLU A 314 -17.39 13.62 0.41
C GLU A 314 -16.83 14.54 1.51
N ARG A 315 -16.60 14.01 2.73
CA ARG A 315 -16.10 14.78 3.90
C ARG A 315 -14.58 14.86 4.00
N ASN A 316 -13.86 14.41 2.97
CA ASN A 316 -12.40 14.47 2.88
C ASN A 316 -11.79 15.83 3.28
N GLY A 317 -12.32 16.92 2.73
CA GLY A 317 -11.81 18.27 3.02
C GLY A 317 -12.02 18.71 4.47
N GLU A 318 -13.10 18.24 5.10
CA GLU A 318 -13.39 18.52 6.51
C GLU A 318 -12.46 17.71 7.43
N ALA A 319 -12.28 16.42 7.13
CA ALA A 319 -11.38 15.54 7.86
C ALA A 319 -9.93 16.05 7.82
N MET A 320 -9.46 16.50 6.64
CA MET A 320 -8.12 17.08 6.49
C MET A 320 -7.96 18.39 7.25
N LYS A 321 -8.98 19.27 7.23
CA LYS A 321 -8.89 20.62 7.80
C LYS A 321 -9.06 20.64 9.32
N HIS A 322 -9.96 19.82 9.84
CA HIS A 322 -10.37 19.86 11.24
C HIS A 322 -9.79 18.71 12.05
N SER A 323 -9.35 17.64 11.40
CA SER A 323 -8.85 16.43 12.04
C SER A 323 -9.85 15.84 13.06
N VAL A 324 -11.15 16.13 12.93
CA VAL A 324 -12.22 15.59 13.77
C VAL A 324 -13.05 14.63 12.94
N VAL A 325 -13.24 13.42 13.45
CA VAL A 325 -14.00 12.37 12.77
C VAL A 325 -15.13 11.90 13.69
N GLU A 326 -16.35 11.89 13.17
CA GLU A 326 -17.49 11.28 13.85
C GLU A 326 -17.40 9.75 13.73
N LEU A 327 -17.45 9.06 14.87
CA LEU A 327 -17.35 7.60 14.91
C LEU A 327 -18.59 6.99 14.24
N LEU A 328 -18.36 6.16 13.22
CA LEU A 328 -19.42 5.46 12.52
C LEU A 328 -20.02 4.36 13.41
N PRO A 329 -21.34 4.13 13.35
CA PRO A 329 -21.94 2.97 14.01
C PRO A 329 -21.40 1.68 13.37
N LYS A 330 -21.27 0.62 14.18
CA LYS A 330 -20.99 -0.71 13.63
C LYS A 330 -22.13 -1.13 12.72
N TYR A 331 -21.81 -1.57 11.51
CA TYR A 331 -22.79 -2.18 10.63
C TYR A 331 -23.36 -3.41 11.35
N PRO A 332 -24.68 -3.65 11.27
CA PRO A 332 -25.21 -4.96 11.61
C PRO A 332 -24.45 -5.96 10.74
N GLN A 333 -23.75 -6.92 11.34
CA GLN A 333 -23.25 -8.05 10.57
C GLN A 333 -24.48 -8.64 9.89
N LEU A 334 -24.58 -8.52 8.56
CA LEU A 334 -25.56 -9.30 7.81
C LEU A 334 -25.19 -10.75 8.10
N VAL A 335 -25.98 -11.37 8.97
CA VAL A 335 -25.95 -12.81 9.16
C VAL A 335 -26.72 -13.38 7.99
N ASP A 336 -26.06 -13.52 6.84
CA ASP A 336 -26.57 -14.26 5.69
C ASP A 336 -25.62 -15.45 5.47
N VAL A 337 -25.96 -16.62 6.05
CA VAL A 337 -26.63 -17.80 5.44
C VAL A 337 -25.73 -18.57 4.49
#